data_AF-A0A967H238-F1
#
_entry.id   AF-A0A967H238-F1
#
_cell.length_a   1.000
_cell.length_b   1.000
_cell.length_c   1.000
_cell.angle_alpha   90.00
_cell.angle_beta   90.00
_cell.angle_gamma   90.00
#
_symmetry.space_group_name_H-M   'P 1'
#
loop_
_entity.id
_entity.type
_entity.pdbx_description
1 polymer ?
#
loop_
_entity_poly.entity_id
_entity_poly.type
_entity_poly.pdbx_seq_one_letter_code
_entity_poly.pdbx_strand_id
1 'polypeptide(L)'
;LALSRLGLEVAAVADARTQGHDPWLIDALEAENVPFLAGWTARTARGRKRLTGVELCQLGGASTRVLECDLLGANAGLQSLIGP
;
A
#
# COMPACT_ATOMS: atom_id res chain seq x y z
N LEU A 1 7.02 -4.97 -6.41
CA LEU A 1 7.95 -6.08 -6.75
C LEU A 1 9.38 -5.64 -6.95
N ALA A 2 9.68 -4.66 -7.81
CA ALA A 2 11.06 -4.22 -8.04
C ALA A 2 11.81 -3.87 -6.73
N LEU A 3 11.16 -3.15 -5.80
CA LEU A 3 11.76 -2.84 -4.49
C LEU A 3 12.07 -4.10 -3.65
N SER A 4 11.17 -5.07 -3.65
CA SER A 4 11.38 -6.35 -2.95
C SER A 4 12.58 -7.11 -3.51
N ARG A 5 12.70 -7.16 -4.84
CA ARG A 5 13.86 -7.76 -5.53
C ARG A 5 15.18 -7.03 -5.29
N LEU A 6 15.12 -5.77 -4.86
CA LEU A 6 16.28 -4.98 -4.45
C LEU A 6 16.61 -5.14 -2.95
N GLY A 7 15.91 -6.03 -2.24
CA GLY A 7 16.16 -6.34 -0.83
C GLY A 7 15.33 -5.53 0.18
N LEU A 8 14.36 -4.74 -0.29
CA LEU A 8 13.42 -4.07 0.62
C LEU A 8 12.35 -5.07 1.10
N GLU A 9 12.21 -5.23 2.41
CA GLU A 9 11.07 -5.97 2.96
C GLU A 9 9.76 -5.21 2.69
N VAL A 10 8.81 -5.84 2.01
CA VAL A 10 7.50 -5.24 1.72
C VAL A 10 6.46 -5.90 2.61
N ALA A 11 6.10 -5.21 3.70
CA ALA A 11 5.12 -5.71 4.67
C ALA A 11 3.74 -6.00 4.07
N ALA A 12 3.26 -5.14 3.15
CA ALA A 12 2.05 -5.34 2.38
C ALA A 12 1.93 -4.31 1.24
N VAL A 13 1.06 -4.59 0.27
CA VAL A 13 0.48 -3.62 -0.65
C VAL A 13 -0.99 -3.42 -0.28
N ALA A 14 -1.35 -2.24 0.19
CA ALA A 14 -2.75 -1.84 0.37
C ALA A 14 -3.25 -1.13 -0.89
N ASP A 15 -4.34 -1.64 -1.45
CA ASP A 15 -4.97 -1.09 -2.65
C ASP A 15 -6.39 -0.67 -2.32
N ALA A 16 -6.72 0.60 -2.56
CA ALA A 16 -8.06 1.11 -2.29
C ALA A 16 -9.12 0.43 -3.17
N ARG A 17 -8.77 -0.14 -4.31
CA ARG A 17 -9.74 -0.83 -5.19
C ARG A 17 -10.14 -2.17 -4.57
N THR A 18 -11.45 -2.43 -4.49
CA THR A 18 -12.01 -3.65 -3.88
C THR A 18 -11.67 -4.93 -4.65
N GLN A 19 -11.43 -4.84 -5.96
CA GLN A 19 -11.04 -5.96 -6.82
C GLN A 19 -9.58 -5.88 -7.27
N GLY A 20 -8.81 -4.90 -6.76
CA GLY A 20 -7.47 -4.59 -7.27
C GLY A 20 -7.50 -3.99 -8.69
N HIS A 21 -6.36 -4.00 -9.37
CA HIS A 21 -6.22 -3.42 -10.72
C HIS A 21 -6.11 -4.44 -11.83
N ASP A 22 -5.06 -5.25 -11.73
CA ASP A 22 -4.54 -6.13 -12.77
C ASP A 22 -4.24 -7.46 -12.09
N PRO A 23 -4.98 -8.54 -12.45
CA PRO A 23 -4.77 -9.86 -11.88
C PRO A 23 -3.32 -10.32 -11.96
N TRP A 24 -2.61 -10.04 -13.06
CA TRP A 24 -1.21 -10.47 -13.23
C TRP A 24 -0.27 -9.84 -12.21
N LEU A 25 -0.53 -8.58 -11.81
CA LEU A 25 0.25 -7.92 -10.77
C LEU A 25 -0.06 -8.46 -9.38
N ILE A 26 -1.32 -8.85 -9.13
CA ILE A 26 -1.73 -9.47 -7.87
C ILE A 26 -1.10 -10.84 -7.72
N ASP A 27 -1.17 -11.69 -8.75
CA ASP A 27 -0.54 -13.01 -8.76
C ASP A 27 0.98 -12.90 -8.56
N ALA A 28 1.60 -11.88 -9.15
CA ALA A 28 3.03 -11.65 -8.98
C ALA A 28 3.39 -11.17 -7.55
N LEU A 29 2.51 -10.47 -6.83
CA LEU A 29 2.70 -10.17 -5.40
C LEU A 29 2.63 -11.45 -4.56
N GLU A 30 1.65 -12.31 -4.84
CA GLU A 30 1.49 -13.60 -4.15
C GLU A 30 2.69 -14.52 -4.37
N ALA A 31 3.18 -14.63 -5.61
CA ALA A 31 4.37 -15.43 -5.94
C ALA A 31 5.64 -14.98 -5.19
N GLU A 32 5.69 -13.71 -4.77
CA GLU A 32 6.81 -13.09 -4.05
C GLU A 32 6.51 -12.98 -2.54
N ASN A 33 5.45 -13.63 -2.06
CA ASN A 33 4.97 -13.64 -0.67
C ASN A 33 4.69 -12.22 -0.12
N VAL A 34 4.29 -11.29 -0.97
CA VAL A 34 3.90 -9.94 -0.56
C VAL A 34 2.39 -9.90 -0.31
N PRO A 35 1.93 -9.62 0.92
CA PRO A 35 0.50 -9.55 1.21
C PRO A 35 -0.20 -8.46 0.40
N PHE A 36 -1.27 -8.82 -0.31
CA PHE A 36 -2.13 -7.88 -1.03
C PHE A 36 -3.43 -7.63 -0.25
N LEU A 37 -3.70 -6.37 0.10
CA LEU A 37 -4.85 -5.94 0.86
C LEU A 37 -5.79 -5.11 -0.03
N ALA A 38 -6.65 -5.78 -0.80
CA ALA A 38 -7.64 -5.15 -1.65
C ALA A 38 -8.77 -4.47 -0.84
N GLY A 39 -9.17 -3.27 -1.26
CA GLY A 39 -10.13 -2.44 -0.54
C GLY A 39 -9.58 -1.83 0.75
N TRP A 40 -8.26 -1.78 0.95
CA TRP A 40 -7.63 -1.15 2.11
C TRP A 40 -6.88 0.11 1.70
N THR A 41 -6.85 1.11 2.58
CA THR A 41 -6.10 2.35 2.37
C THR A 41 -5.35 2.74 3.65
N ALA A 42 -4.31 3.56 3.49
CA ALA A 42 -3.65 4.19 4.61
C ALA A 42 -4.59 5.21 5.26
N ARG A 43 -4.80 5.08 6.57
CA ARG A 43 -5.62 5.99 7.37
C ARG A 43 -4.77 6.99 8.13
N THR A 44 -3.70 6.52 8.76
CA THR A 44 -2.87 7.35 9.64
C THR A 44 -1.43 6.86 9.64
N ALA A 45 -0.49 7.75 9.30
CA ALA A 45 0.93 7.50 9.48
C ALA A 45 1.30 7.63 10.97
N ARG A 46 2.06 6.68 11.50
CA ARG A 46 2.51 6.66 12.90
C ARG A 46 3.95 7.12 13.01
N GLY A 47 4.25 7.81 14.10
CA GLY A 47 5.54 8.45 14.35
C GLY A 47 5.43 9.97 14.30
N ARG A 48 6.55 10.68 14.47
CA ARG A 48 6.59 12.15 14.51
C ARG A 48 7.49 12.73 13.44
N LYS A 49 8.80 12.45 13.52
CA LYS A 49 9.79 12.86 12.50
C LYS A 49 10.23 11.71 11.60
N ARG A 50 10.03 10.47 12.05
CA ARG A 50 10.30 9.24 11.32
C ARG A 50 9.05 8.38 11.38
N LEU A 51 8.74 7.70 10.28
CA LEU A 51 7.67 6.70 10.24
C LEU A 51 8.06 5.52 11.12
N THR A 52 7.12 5.04 11.93
CA THR A 52 7.26 3.78 12.68
C THR A 52 6.19 2.78 12.31
N GLY A 53 5.15 3.21 11.61
CA GLY A 53 4.14 2.33 11.06
C GLY A 53 3.02 3.10 10.38
N VAL A 54 2.03 2.36 9.93
CA VAL A 54 0.82 2.89 9.31
C VAL A 54 -0.40 2.15 9.86
N GLU A 55 -1.41 2.90 10.25
CA GLU A 55 -2.76 2.36 10.43
C GLU A 55 -3.43 2.30 9.06
N LEU A 56 -3.84 1.12 8.64
CA LEU A 56 -4.66 0.88 7.48
C LEU A 56 -6.13 0.76 7.90
N CYS A 57 -7.04 1.18 7.04
CA CYS A 57 -8.47 0.91 7.17
C CYS A 57 -9.05 0.33 5.89
N GLN A 58 -10.05 -0.52 6.04
CA GLN A 58 -10.86 -0.96 4.91
C GLN A 58 -11.75 0.19 4.44
N LEU A 59 -11.92 0.34 3.13
CA LEU A 59 -12.86 1.30 2.58
C LEU A 59 -14.27 1.03 3.12
N GLY A 60 -14.92 2.07 3.64
CA GLY A 60 -16.16 1.96 4.43
C GLY A 60 -15.95 1.91 5.94
N GLY A 61 -14.70 1.85 6.43
CA GLY A 61 -14.36 2.02 7.84
C GLY A 61 -14.65 0.83 8.75
N ALA A 62 -15.04 -0.32 8.19
CA ALA A 62 -15.47 -1.49 8.95
C ALA A 62 -14.35 -2.18 9.75
N SER A 63 -13.09 -2.00 9.36
CA SER A 63 -11.95 -2.66 10.00
C SER A 63 -10.68 -1.84 9.86
N THR A 64 -9.81 -1.94 10.87
CA THR A 64 -8.49 -1.31 10.90
C THR A 64 -7.42 -2.33 11.26
N ARG A 65 -6.18 -2.06 10.86
CA ARG A 65 -4.99 -2.81 11.29
C ARG A 65 -3.77 -1.91 11.29
N VAL A 66 -2.79 -2.25 12.09
CA VAL A 66 -1.52 -1.53 12.15
C VAL A 66 -0.42 -2.39 11.53
N LEU A 67 0.37 -1.80 10.65
CA LEU A 67 1.62 -2.38 10.15
C LEU A 67 2.77 -1.54 10.67
N GLU A 68 3.77 -2.19 11.28
CA GLU A 68 5.03 -1.53 11.61
C GLU A 68 5.87 -1.42 10.33
N CYS A 69 6.35 -0.22 10.03
CA CYS A 69 7.20 0.07 8.88
C CYS A 69 7.90 1.42 9.05
N ASP A 70 9.05 1.58 8.40
CA ASP A 70 9.80 2.83 8.35
C ASP A 70 9.67 3.57 7.00
N LEU A 71 9.03 2.93 6.02
CA LEU A 71 8.70 3.49 4.71
C LEU A 71 7.24 3.24 4.33
N LEU A 72 6.58 4.27 3.79
CA LEU A 72 5.26 4.20 3.18
C LEU A 72 5.32 4.82 1.78
N GLY A 73 5.22 3.98 0.76
CA GLY A 73 5.06 4.42 -0.63
C GLY A 73 3.59 4.72 -0.92
N ALA A 74 3.28 5.93 -1.38
CA ALA A 74 1.93 6.33 -1.75
C ALA A 74 1.82 6.52 -3.28
N ASN A 75 0.82 5.89 -3.88
CA ASN A 75 0.42 6.14 -5.26
C ASN A 75 -1.09 6.38 -5.29
N ALA A 76 -1.49 7.62 -5.58
CA ALA A 76 -2.88 8.07 -5.60
C ALA A 76 -3.36 8.44 -7.02
N GLY A 77 -2.64 8.00 -8.06
CA GLY A 77 -2.91 8.37 -9.45
C GLY A 77 -2.07 9.56 -9.93
N LEU A 78 -2.38 10.02 -11.14
CA LEU A 78 -1.68 11.10 -11.82
C LEU A 78 -2.67 12.24 -12.11
N GLN A 79 -2.27 13.47 -11.77
CA GLN A 79 -2.97 14.66 -12.22
C GLN A 79 -2.26 15.20 -13.46
N SER A 80 -2.98 15.33 -14.58
CA SER A 80 -2.44 15.91 -15.81
C SER A 80 -2.00 17.35 -15.57
N LEU A 81 -0.83 17.71 -16.10
CA LEU A 81 -0.39 19.10 -16.14
C LEU A 81 -1.12 19.81 -17.29
N ILE A 82 -2.27 20.40 -16.96
CA ILE A 82 -3.09 21.20 -17.88
C ILE A 82 -3.18 22.63 -17.31
N GLY A 83 -2.12 23.39 -17.59
CA GLY A 83 -2.00 24.83 -17.38
C GLY A 83 -1.04 25.39 -18.46
N PRO A 84 -1.02 26.71 -18.71
CA PRO A 84 -0.05 27.32 -19.62
C PRO A 84 1.40 27.11 -19.15
#